data_AF-A0AAV9MHJ6-F1
#
_entry.id   AF-A0AAV9MHJ6-F1
#
_cell.length_a   1.000
_cell.length_b   1.000
_cell.length_c   1.000
_cell.angle_alpha   90.00
_cell.angle_beta   90.00
_cell.angle_gamma   90.00
#
_symmetry.space_group_name_H-M   'P 1'
#
loop_
_entity.id
_entity.type
_entity.pdbx_description
1 polymer ?
#
loop_
_entity_poly.entity_id
_entity_poly.type
_entity_poly.pdbx_seq_one_letter_code
_entity_poly.pdbx_strand_id
1 'polypeptide(L)'
;MEHPEFKSVLQQVWPTENHEHPMENVWWKLKKLKAKLKDINTYMASYQQHLSLAREKLDIVQGQMQGQLLRQELFEQEKKLLHDIEKWSKVEEQVIRHKARALWVKSGDGNSKYFQVQWKMRRSQNTITSIYTESNIKLTDPRVIENEFISVFSGLMGECVDDLPCVDTMVVRAGECITV
;
A
#
# COMPACT_ATOMS: atom_id res chain seq x y z
N MET A 1 -9.02 -18.45 -5.88
CA MET A 1 -8.52 -18.60 -7.27
C MET A 1 -8.22 -20.07 -7.52
N GLU A 2 -9.25 -20.86 -7.82
CA GLU A 2 -9.07 -22.24 -8.25
C GLU A 2 -9.79 -22.41 -9.59
N HIS A 3 -9.44 -21.57 -10.57
CA HIS A 3 -9.78 -21.92 -11.93
C HIS A 3 -8.71 -22.90 -12.41
N PRO A 4 -9.04 -24.18 -12.66
CA PRO A 4 -8.04 -25.20 -13.02
C PRO A 4 -7.24 -24.81 -14.26
N GLU A 5 -7.85 -24.06 -15.19
CA GLU A 5 -7.18 -23.58 -16.38
C GLU A 5 -6.13 -22.50 -16.09
N PHE A 6 -6.26 -21.71 -15.01
CA PHE A 6 -5.27 -20.69 -14.66
C PHE A 6 -3.90 -21.32 -14.36
N LYS A 7 -3.90 -22.42 -13.60
CA LYS A 7 -2.66 -23.15 -13.25
C LYS A 7 -2.05 -23.82 -14.48
N SER A 8 -2.89 -24.41 -15.34
CA SER A 8 -2.45 -25.00 -16.60
C SER A 8 -1.81 -23.97 -17.53
N VAL A 9 -2.45 -22.80 -17.69
CA VAL A 9 -1.93 -21.69 -18.50
C VAL A 9 -0.58 -21.18 -17.97
N LEU A 10 -0.43 -21.07 -16.64
CA LEU A 10 0.84 -20.69 -16.02
C LEU A 10 1.94 -21.72 -16.31
N GLN A 11 1.67 -23.01 -16.10
CA GLN A 11 2.65 -24.07 -16.35
C GLN A 11 3.09 -24.14 -17.82
N GLN A 12 2.22 -23.77 -18.76
CA GLN A 12 2.56 -23.76 -20.18
C GLN A 12 3.39 -22.52 -20.60
N VAL A 13 3.22 -21.37 -19.95
CA VAL A 13 3.83 -20.09 -20.38
C VAL A 13 5.08 -19.74 -19.57
N TRP A 14 5.15 -20.15 -18.30
CA TRP A 14 6.27 -19.79 -17.43
C TRP A 14 7.63 -20.42 -17.78
N PRO A 15 7.72 -21.68 -18.27
CA PRO A 15 9.00 -22.31 -18.60
C PRO A 15 9.57 -21.90 -19.96
N THR A 16 8.85 -21.14 -20.81
CA THR A 16 9.39 -20.70 -22.10
C THR A 16 10.36 -19.53 -21.93
N GLU A 17 11.62 -19.72 -22.30
CA GLU A 17 12.64 -18.67 -22.40
C GLU A 17 12.97 -18.46 -23.88
N ASN A 18 12.71 -17.26 -24.39
CA ASN A 18 12.81 -16.96 -25.82
C ASN A 18 13.82 -15.86 -26.13
N HIS A 19 14.31 -15.15 -25.12
CA HIS A 19 15.19 -13.99 -25.25
C HIS A 19 16.45 -14.16 -24.39
N GLU A 20 17.55 -13.55 -24.83
CA GLU A 20 18.83 -13.53 -24.11
C GLU A 20 18.75 -12.69 -22.83
N HIS A 21 17.90 -11.65 -22.81
CA HIS A 21 17.73 -10.79 -21.65
C HIS A 21 16.62 -11.27 -20.69
N PRO A 22 16.92 -11.43 -19.38
CA PRO A 22 15.95 -11.91 -18.40
C PRO A 22 14.70 -11.02 -18.27
N MET A 23 14.84 -9.70 -18.37
CA MET A 23 13.70 -8.78 -18.29
C MET A 23 12.78 -8.86 -19.50
N GLU A 24 13.33 -9.08 -20.70
CA GLU A 24 12.53 -9.28 -21.92
C GLU A 24 11.73 -10.58 -21.84
N ASN A 25 12.35 -11.64 -21.31
CA ASN A 25 11.65 -12.90 -21.03
C ASN A 25 10.49 -12.70 -20.06
N VAL A 26 10.68 -11.96 -18.96
CA VAL A 26 9.61 -11.67 -18.01
C VAL A 26 8.49 -10.86 -18.68
N TRP A 27 8.83 -9.80 -19.42
CA TRP A 27 7.85 -8.99 -20.12
C TRP A 27 7.04 -9.80 -21.13
N TRP A 28 7.70 -10.66 -21.92
CA TRP A 28 7.03 -11.50 -22.90
C TRP A 28 6.15 -12.57 -22.23
N LYS A 29 6.62 -13.19 -21.14
CA LYS A 29 5.81 -14.10 -20.31
C LYS A 29 4.54 -13.41 -19.81
N LEU A 30 4.66 -12.18 -19.29
CA LEU A 30 3.51 -11.38 -18.83
C LEU A 30 2.56 -11.02 -19.98
N LYS A 31 3.08 -10.67 -21.16
CA LYS A 31 2.27 -10.40 -22.36
C LYS A 31 1.52 -11.66 -22.83
N LYS A 32 2.24 -12.79 -22.86
CA LYS A 32 1.80 -14.19 -22.91
C LYS A 32 0.53 -14.44 -22.11
N LEU A 33 0.71 -14.25 -20.81
CA LEU A 33 -0.27 -14.51 -19.79
C LEU A 33 -1.49 -13.58 -19.95
N LYS A 34 -1.26 -12.28 -20.17
CA LYS A 34 -2.32 -11.29 -20.36
C LYS A 34 -3.27 -11.67 -21.50
N ALA A 35 -2.74 -12.15 -22.62
CA ALA A 35 -3.57 -12.57 -23.75
C ALA A 35 -4.46 -13.75 -23.37
N LYS A 36 -3.88 -14.82 -22.80
CA LYS A 36 -4.65 -16.03 -22.41
C LYS A 36 -5.63 -15.78 -21.26
N LEU A 37 -5.28 -14.90 -20.33
CA LEU A 37 -6.16 -14.53 -19.22
C LEU A 37 -7.32 -13.63 -19.63
N LYS A 38 -7.24 -12.99 -20.81
CA LYS A 38 -8.34 -12.16 -21.33
C LYS A 38 -9.59 -13.00 -21.56
N ASP A 39 -9.43 -14.20 -22.12
CA ASP A 39 -10.53 -15.11 -22.43
C ASP A 39 -11.17 -15.68 -21.16
N ILE A 40 -10.34 -16.00 -20.15
CA ILE A 40 -10.82 -16.43 -18.82
C ILE A 40 -11.57 -15.28 -18.13
N ASN A 41 -11.10 -14.03 -18.30
CA ASN A 41 -11.75 -12.86 -17.74
C ASN A 41 -13.08 -12.53 -18.44
N THR A 42 -13.21 -12.78 -19.75
CA THR A 42 -14.51 -12.64 -20.44
C THR A 42 -15.51 -13.70 -19.99
N TYR A 43 -15.05 -14.93 -19.74
CA TYR A 43 -15.88 -15.97 -19.12
C TYR A 43 -16.29 -15.59 -17.68
N MET A 44 -15.39 -15.02 -16.88
CA MET A 44 -15.78 -14.47 -15.59
C MET A 44 -16.78 -13.32 -15.77
N ALA A 45 -16.63 -12.42 -16.74
CA ALA A 45 -17.59 -11.33 -16.92
C ALA A 45 -19.03 -11.82 -17.22
N SER A 46 -19.21 -13.01 -17.79
CA SER A 46 -20.54 -13.58 -18.03
C SER A 46 -21.21 -14.15 -16.77
N TYR A 47 -20.55 -14.22 -15.60
CA TYR A 47 -21.22 -14.66 -14.36
C TYR A 47 -22.42 -13.77 -14.02
N GLN A 48 -22.36 -12.47 -14.32
CA GLN A 48 -23.44 -11.53 -14.03
C GLN A 48 -24.70 -11.88 -14.83
N GLN A 49 -24.52 -12.31 -16.08
CA GLN A 49 -25.61 -12.77 -16.95
C GLN A 49 -26.18 -14.10 -16.47
N HIS A 50 -25.32 -15.04 -16.04
CA HIS A 50 -25.79 -16.30 -15.46
C HIS A 50 -26.58 -16.08 -14.16
N LEU A 51 -26.11 -15.17 -13.30
CA LEU A 51 -26.79 -14.83 -12.05
C LEU A 51 -28.14 -14.14 -12.31
N SER A 52 -28.21 -13.21 -13.27
CA SER A 52 -29.47 -12.53 -13.62
C SER A 52 -30.49 -13.50 -14.19
N LEU A 53 -30.07 -14.36 -15.12
CA LEU A 53 -30.93 -15.40 -15.70
C LEU A 53 -31.39 -16.42 -14.65
N ALA A 54 -30.53 -16.79 -13.70
CA ALA A 54 -30.91 -17.71 -12.63
C ALA A 54 -31.94 -17.09 -11.67
N ARG A 55 -31.80 -15.79 -11.34
CA ARG A 55 -32.78 -15.05 -10.54
C ARG A 55 -34.12 -14.91 -11.25
N GLU A 56 -34.12 -14.56 -12.52
CA GLU A 56 -35.35 -14.45 -13.33
C GLU A 56 -36.09 -15.80 -13.40
N LYS A 57 -35.36 -16.90 -13.63
CA LYS A 57 -35.94 -18.25 -13.59
C LYS A 57 -36.51 -18.62 -12.23
N LEU A 58 -35.85 -18.19 -11.15
CA LEU A 58 -36.33 -18.43 -9.79
C LEU A 58 -37.63 -17.67 -9.53
N ASP A 59 -37.73 -16.40 -9.92
CA ASP A 59 -38.97 -15.62 -9.80
C ASP A 59 -40.13 -16.27 -10.57
N ILE A 60 -39.87 -16.78 -11.78
CA ILE A 60 -40.88 -17.50 -12.57
C ILE A 60 -41.34 -18.78 -11.85
N VAL A 61 -40.41 -19.59 -11.34
CA VAL A 61 -40.73 -20.84 -10.63
C VAL A 61 -41.50 -20.54 -9.33
N GLN A 62 -41.10 -19.53 -8.57
CA GLN A 62 -41.78 -19.12 -7.35
C GLN A 62 -43.19 -18.57 -7.63
N GLY A 63 -43.36 -17.81 -8.72
CA GLY A 63 -44.68 -17.38 -9.19
C GLY A 63 -45.57 -18.55 -9.62
N GLN A 64 -45.01 -19.57 -10.28
CA GLN A 64 -45.73 -20.80 -10.65
C GLN A 64 -46.14 -21.62 -9.42
N MET A 65 -45.30 -21.67 -8.38
CA MET A 65 -45.60 -22.36 -7.12
C MET A 65 -46.73 -21.69 -6.33
N GLN A 66 -46.86 -20.36 -6.40
CA GLN A 66 -48.00 -19.65 -5.80
C GLN A 66 -49.34 -20.04 -6.43
N GLY A 67 -49.36 -20.44 -7.71
CA GLY A 67 -50.56 -20.91 -8.42
C GLY A 67 -50.79 -22.44 -8.36
N GLN A 68 -49.74 -23.24 -8.18
CA GLN A 68 -49.79 -24.71 -8.15
C GLN A 68 -48.98 -25.25 -6.96
N LEU A 69 -49.61 -25.28 -5.78
CA LEU A 69 -48.96 -25.54 -4.48
C LEU A 69 -48.37 -26.96 -4.26
N LEU A 70 -48.46 -27.90 -5.22
CA LEU A 70 -48.21 -29.34 -4.96
C LEU A 70 -47.39 -30.08 -6.03
N ARG A 71 -46.66 -29.36 -6.91
CA ARG A 71 -45.83 -30.02 -7.93
C ARG A 71 -44.40 -30.22 -7.44
N GLN A 72 -44.05 -31.46 -7.11
CA GLN A 72 -42.72 -31.84 -6.62
C GLN A 72 -41.58 -31.47 -7.59
N GLU A 73 -41.86 -31.46 -8.90
CA GLU A 73 -40.91 -31.03 -9.93
C GLU A 73 -40.53 -29.54 -9.81
N LEU A 74 -41.44 -28.67 -9.37
CA LEU A 74 -41.15 -27.23 -9.18
C LEU A 74 -40.22 -27.02 -7.99
N PHE A 75 -40.41 -27.77 -6.90
CA PHE A 75 -39.51 -27.74 -5.73
C PHE A 75 -38.10 -28.23 -6.08
N GLU A 76 -37.98 -29.27 -6.90
CA GLU A 76 -36.66 -29.73 -7.36
C GLU A 76 -35.98 -28.71 -8.29
N GLN A 77 -36.74 -28.04 -9.14
CA GLN A 77 -36.23 -26.96 -10.00
C GLN A 77 -35.80 -25.75 -9.17
N GLU A 78 -36.59 -25.32 -8.19
CA GLU A 78 -36.23 -24.25 -7.26
C GLU A 78 -34.94 -24.57 -6.51
N LYS A 79 -34.82 -25.78 -5.97
CA LYS A 79 -33.61 -26.23 -5.26
C LYS A 79 -32.36 -26.18 -6.15
N LYS A 80 -32.47 -26.60 -7.42
CA LYS A 80 -31.38 -26.52 -8.39
C LYS A 80 -31.00 -25.07 -8.69
N LEU A 81 -32.00 -24.20 -8.91
CA LEU A 81 -31.78 -22.77 -9.18
C LEU A 81 -31.13 -22.06 -7.99
N LEU A 82 -31.56 -22.33 -6.76
CA LEU A 82 -30.94 -21.80 -5.55
C LEU A 82 -29.48 -22.22 -5.42
N HIS A 83 -29.18 -23.49 -5.71
CA HIS A 83 -27.80 -23.99 -5.71
C HIS A 83 -26.93 -23.29 -6.76
N ASP A 84 -27.47 -23.09 -7.97
CA ASP A 84 -26.77 -22.36 -9.04
C ASP A 84 -26.54 -20.90 -8.65
N ILE A 85 -27.53 -20.22 -8.05
CA ILE A 85 -27.38 -18.84 -7.55
C ILE A 85 -26.30 -18.77 -6.48
N GLU A 86 -26.28 -19.70 -5.52
CA GLU A 86 -25.26 -19.75 -4.47
C GLU A 86 -23.86 -19.91 -5.08
N LYS A 87 -23.72 -20.81 -6.06
CA LYS A 87 -22.46 -21.04 -6.78
C LYS A 87 -21.99 -19.78 -7.50
N TRP A 88 -22.85 -19.14 -8.27
CA TRP A 88 -22.49 -17.93 -9.03
C TRP A 88 -22.26 -16.71 -8.13
N SER A 89 -22.98 -16.60 -7.01
CA SER A 89 -22.77 -15.54 -6.02
C SER A 89 -21.41 -15.65 -5.33
N LYS A 90 -20.94 -16.86 -5.01
CA LYS A 90 -19.57 -17.07 -4.50
C LYS A 90 -18.51 -16.62 -5.50
N VAL A 91 -18.74 -16.84 -6.81
CA VAL A 91 -17.82 -16.37 -7.87
C VAL A 91 -17.82 -14.85 -7.95
N GLU A 92 -19.00 -14.22 -7.92
CA GLU A 92 -19.14 -12.76 -7.90
C GLU A 92 -18.36 -12.13 -6.73
N GLU A 93 -18.55 -12.67 -5.53
CA GLU A 93 -17.86 -12.19 -4.33
C GLU A 93 -16.32 -12.25 -4.50
N GLN A 94 -15.80 -13.36 -5.02
CA GLN A 94 -14.37 -13.50 -5.28
C GLN A 94 -13.87 -12.46 -6.28
N VAL A 95 -14.61 -12.23 -7.38
CA VAL A 95 -14.25 -11.22 -8.39
C VAL A 95 -14.23 -9.81 -7.77
N ILE A 96 -15.23 -9.47 -6.95
CA ILE A 96 -15.29 -8.17 -6.27
C ILE A 96 -14.11 -8.01 -5.30
N ARG A 97 -13.79 -9.03 -4.48
CA ARG A 97 -12.62 -9.00 -3.60
C ARG A 97 -11.32 -8.78 -4.38
N HIS A 98 -11.16 -9.43 -5.53
CA HIS A 98 -9.98 -9.24 -6.38
C HIS A 98 -9.89 -7.81 -6.95
N LYS A 99 -11.01 -7.26 -7.43
CA LYS A 99 -11.08 -5.86 -7.89
C LYS A 99 -10.76 -4.88 -6.77
N ALA A 100 -11.32 -5.10 -5.57
CA ALA A 100 -11.05 -4.27 -4.41
C ALA A 100 -9.57 -4.33 -4.01
N ARG A 101 -8.93 -5.50 -4.05
CA ARG A 101 -7.48 -5.64 -3.78
C ARG A 101 -6.64 -4.95 -4.85
N ALA A 102 -7.01 -5.05 -6.13
CA ALA A 102 -6.30 -4.36 -7.21
C ALA A 102 -6.45 -2.84 -7.09
N LEU A 103 -7.65 -2.36 -6.74
CA LEU A 103 -7.90 -0.97 -6.40
C LEU A 103 -7.07 -0.55 -5.19
N TRP A 104 -7.02 -1.37 -4.15
CA TRP A 104 -6.18 -1.13 -2.97
C TRP A 104 -4.71 -1.06 -3.33
N VAL A 105 -4.16 -1.94 -4.17
CA VAL A 105 -2.75 -1.83 -4.60
C VAL A 105 -2.52 -0.55 -5.41
N LYS A 106 -3.48 -0.16 -6.26
CA LYS A 106 -3.40 1.08 -7.06
C LYS A 106 -3.51 2.34 -6.20
N SER A 107 -4.39 2.32 -5.20
CA SER A 107 -4.68 3.43 -4.30
C SER A 107 -3.80 3.42 -3.05
N GLY A 108 -3.17 2.30 -2.75
CA GLY A 108 -2.53 1.93 -1.49
C GLY A 108 -1.08 1.57 -1.69
N ASP A 109 -0.32 2.61 -2.01
CA ASP A 109 0.92 2.97 -1.31
C ASP A 109 0.94 4.50 -1.06
N GLY A 110 -0.26 5.11 -1.14
CA GLY A 110 -0.46 6.53 -1.42
C GLY A 110 -0.68 7.41 -0.20
N ASN A 111 -0.35 6.95 1.02
CA ASN A 111 -0.28 7.88 2.15
C ASN A 111 0.89 8.88 2.02
N SER A 112 1.65 8.80 0.93
CA SER A 112 2.65 9.78 0.50
C SER A 112 2.13 11.21 0.53
N LYS A 113 0.88 11.48 0.13
CA LYS A 113 0.34 12.85 0.14
C LYS A 113 0.22 13.40 1.57
N TYR A 114 -0.37 12.61 2.48
CA TYR A 114 -0.48 12.98 3.90
C TYR A 114 0.91 13.09 4.54
N PHE A 115 1.79 12.12 4.30
CA PHE A 115 3.15 12.12 4.83
C PHE A 115 3.96 13.32 4.34
N GLN A 116 3.87 13.67 3.05
CA GLN A 116 4.51 14.86 2.48
C GLN A 116 3.95 16.15 3.09
N VAL A 117 2.64 16.23 3.33
CA VAL A 117 2.03 17.38 4.01
C VAL A 117 2.53 17.49 5.46
N GLN A 118 2.52 16.39 6.21
CA GLN A 118 3.03 16.34 7.58
C GLN A 118 4.52 16.70 7.64
N TRP A 119 5.33 16.20 6.70
CA TRP A 119 6.74 16.54 6.59
C TRP A 119 6.97 18.02 6.27
N LYS A 120 6.19 18.61 5.35
CA LYS A 120 6.25 20.05 5.06
C LYS A 120 5.87 20.90 6.27
N MET A 121 4.82 20.51 7.00
CA MET A 121 4.40 21.19 8.23
C MET A 121 5.51 21.16 9.29
N ARG A 122 6.07 19.97 9.56
CA ARG A 122 7.19 19.80 10.50
C ARG A 122 8.42 20.60 10.08
N ARG A 123 8.78 20.54 8.79
CA ARG A 123 9.90 21.33 8.25
C ARG A 123 9.65 22.82 8.45
N SER A 124 8.44 23.32 8.16
CA SER A 124 8.09 24.73 8.35
C SER A 124 8.16 25.15 9.82
N GLN A 125 7.68 24.32 10.75
CA GLN A 125 7.70 24.61 12.19
C GLN A 125 9.12 24.59 12.77
N ASN A 126 9.96 23.66 12.30
CA ASN A 126 11.32 23.47 12.80
C ASN A 126 12.37 24.33 12.06
N THR A 127 11.97 25.07 11.02
CA THR A 127 12.90 25.97 10.33
C THR A 127 13.10 27.21 11.18
N ILE A 128 14.33 27.43 11.65
CA ILE A 128 14.72 28.67 12.31
C ILE A 128 14.81 29.77 11.23
N THR A 129 13.86 30.70 11.25
CA THR A 129 13.78 31.81 10.28
C THR A 129 14.47 33.08 10.74
N SER A 130 14.63 33.26 12.05
CA SER A 130 15.38 34.38 12.61
C SER A 130 15.91 34.07 13.99
N ILE A 131 17.07 34.62 14.31
CA ILE A 131 17.68 34.60 15.65
C ILE A 131 18.06 36.03 16.08
N TYR A 132 18.30 36.21 17.37
CA TYR A 132 18.80 37.46 17.94
C TYR A 132 20.22 37.23 18.45
N THR A 133 21.15 38.10 18.04
CA THR A 133 22.51 38.15 18.58
C THR A 133 22.51 38.78 19.97
N GLU A 134 23.60 38.62 20.74
CA GLU A 134 23.79 39.25 22.06
C GLU A 134 23.57 40.77 22.06
N SER A 135 23.90 41.44 20.96
CA SER A 135 23.65 42.87 20.73
C SER A 135 22.19 43.21 20.37
N ASN A 136 21.27 42.25 20.51
CA ASN A 136 19.83 42.36 20.24
C ASN A 136 19.48 42.68 18.77
N ILE A 137 20.36 42.31 17.84
CA ILE A 137 20.17 42.49 16.39
C ILE A 137 19.47 41.24 15.84
N LYS A 138 18.41 41.44 15.06
CA LYS A 138 17.65 40.36 14.42
C LYS A 138 18.32 39.92 13.12
N LEU A 139 18.77 38.67 13.07
CA LEU A 139 19.30 38.03 11.87
C LEU A 139 18.19 37.25 11.18
N THR A 140 18.06 37.40 9.86
CA THR A 140 17.04 36.72 9.04
C THR A 140 17.64 35.99 7.83
N ASP A 141 18.88 36.30 7.44
CA ASP A 141 19.58 35.60 6.36
C ASP A 141 20.11 34.25 6.85
N PRO A 142 19.71 33.12 6.23
CA PRO A 142 20.15 31.78 6.63
C PRO A 142 21.68 31.62 6.74
N ARG A 143 22.45 32.26 5.86
CA ARG A 143 23.92 32.15 5.89
C ARG A 143 24.53 32.85 7.09
N VAL A 144 23.96 34.00 7.45
CA VAL A 144 24.41 34.77 8.61
C VAL A 144 23.98 34.08 9.90
N ILE A 145 22.78 33.48 9.92
CA ILE A 145 22.31 32.64 11.03
C ILE A 145 23.26 31.46 11.24
N GLU A 146 23.63 30.73 10.18
CA GLU A 146 24.56 29.60 10.27
C GLU A 146 25.93 30.02 10.83
N ASN A 147 26.50 31.11 10.32
CA ASN A 147 27.78 31.62 10.81
C ASN A 147 27.72 32.04 12.29
N GLU A 148 26.63 32.69 12.70
CA GLU A 148 26.41 33.08 14.11
C GLU A 148 26.33 31.84 15.00
N PHE A 149 25.57 30.81 14.59
CA PHE A 149 25.51 29.53 15.29
C PHE A 149 26.91 28.91 15.43
N ILE A 150 27.67 28.83 14.35
CA ILE A 150 29.02 28.27 14.38
C ILE A 150 29.91 29.07 15.34
N SER A 151 29.89 30.40 15.27
CA SER A 151 30.69 31.30 16.12
C SER A 151 30.38 31.13 17.61
N VAL A 152 29.10 31.11 17.97
CA VAL A 152 28.65 30.95 19.37
C VAL A 152 29.06 29.58 19.90
N PHE A 153 28.79 28.51 19.13
CA PHE A 153 29.11 27.16 19.58
C PHE A 153 30.61 26.87 19.55
N SER A 154 31.39 27.45 18.64
CA SER A 154 32.86 27.33 18.68
C SER A 154 33.44 28.03 19.91
N GLY A 155 32.92 29.20 20.28
CA GLY A 155 33.33 29.88 21.52
C GLY A 155 32.96 29.08 22.77
N LEU A 156 31.79 28.44 22.79
CA LEU A 156 31.34 27.60 23.91
C LEU A 156 32.14 26.30 24.03
N MET A 157 32.45 25.65 22.91
CA MET A 157 33.22 24.40 22.89
C MET A 157 34.72 24.63 23.11
N GLY A 158 35.18 25.87 22.99
CA GLY A 158 36.59 26.25 23.12
C GLY A 158 37.38 26.07 21.83
N GLU A 159 38.57 26.66 21.79
CA GLU A 159 39.50 26.51 20.68
C GLU A 159 40.33 25.23 20.84
N CYS A 160 40.71 24.62 19.72
CA CYS A 160 41.65 23.51 19.72
C CYS A 160 43.03 24.04 20.12
N VAL A 161 43.50 23.67 21.32
CA VAL A 161 44.83 24.02 21.81
C VAL A 161 45.76 22.81 21.64
N ASP A 162 46.93 22.99 21.03
CA ASP A 162 47.90 21.90 20.79
C ASP A 162 48.40 21.25 22.09
N ASP A 163 48.49 22.04 23.16
CA ASP A 163 48.82 21.59 24.52
C ASP A 163 47.69 21.97 25.48
N LEU A 164 46.83 21.01 25.82
CA LEU A 164 45.97 21.16 26.99
C LEU A 164 46.83 20.94 28.25
N PRO A 165 47.03 21.95 29.11
CA PRO A 165 47.64 21.71 30.41
C PRO A 165 46.77 20.67 31.15
N CYS A 166 47.41 19.57 31.55
CA CYS A 166 46.74 18.51 32.31
C CYS A 166 46.01 19.15 33.49
N VAL A 167 44.73 18.79 33.65
CA VAL A 167 43.89 19.29 34.74
C VAL A 167 44.60 19.01 36.06
N ASP A 168 44.82 20.05 36.87
CA ASP A 168 45.49 19.90 38.16
C ASP A 168 44.65 19.02 39.09
N THR A 169 45.08 17.78 39.25
CA THR A 169 44.41 16.77 40.08
C THR A 169 44.31 17.19 41.55
N MET A 170 45.15 18.10 42.04
CA MET A 170 45.05 18.66 43.40
C MET A 170 43.83 19.59 43.51
N VAL A 171 43.60 20.43 42.49
CA VAL A 171 42.46 21.35 42.44
C VAL A 171 41.14 20.59 42.27
N VAL A 172 41.12 19.56 41.41
CA VAL A 172 39.92 18.72 41.21
C VAL A 172 39.55 17.97 42.49
N ARG A 173 40.53 17.45 43.23
CA ARG A 173 40.29 16.76 44.51
C ARG A 173 39.88 17.69 45.64
N ALA A 174 40.26 18.97 45.58
CA ALA A 174 39.89 19.98 46.57
C ALA A 174 38.49 20.58 46.31
N GLY A 175 37.93 20.40 45.11
CA GLY A 175 36.59 20.87 44.77
C GLY A 175 35.49 20.14 45.54
N GLU A 176 34.39 20.85 45.84
CA GLU A 176 33.22 20.25 46.48
C GLU A 176 32.60 19.18 45.58
N CYS A 177 32.62 17.93 46.08
CA CYS A 177 31.95 16.83 45.41
C CYS A 177 30.44 16.95 45.64
N ILE A 178 29.64 16.94 44.57
CA ILE A 178 28.19 16.89 44.68
C ILE A 178 27.81 15.52 45.25
N THR A 179 27.39 15.48 46.52
CA THR A 179 26.78 14.29 47.13
C THR A 179 25.41 14.06 46.53
N VAL A 180 25.24 12.96 45.82
CA VAL A 180 23.94 12.43 45.34
C VAL A 180 23.29 11.61 46.46
#